data_AF-A0A2V9I511-F1
#
_entry.id   AF-A0A2V9I511-F1
#
_cell.length_a   1.000
_cell.length_b   1.000
_cell.length_c   1.000
_cell.angle_alpha   90.00
_cell.angle_beta   90.00
_cell.angle_gamma   90.00
#
_symmetry.space_group_name_H-M   'P 1'
#
loop_
_entity.id
_entity.type
_entity.pdbx_description
1 polymer ?
#
loop_
_entity_poly.entity_id
_entity_poly.type
_entity_poly.pdbx_seq_one_letter_code
_entity_poly.pdbx_strand_id
1 'polypeptide(L)'
;MASGLRRVWGMTSLFTVLLSKRFAGRQSASRWDSGQSLIETAFTIPFLLLIALNAINFGYFFFTAINLAAAPRDAVEYSVQGFQTPGQLTLPAAGPACSSDPTRSSVSTLTYDDVTGVLSNSSGSTACPNIALVRVCTSSGTSGTSGGGASQATNCTQFGTAPPGAPSLGATAPADPEAPNFLLNQVDIVYQVKPLIPGRFFGITLLPTFTFHRQVSMRQLN
;
A
#
# COMPACT_ATOMS: atom_id res chain seq x y z
N MET A 1 6.24 -60.47 -88.55
CA MET A 1 7.30 -61.30 -87.95
C MET A 1 8.59 -60.49 -87.94
N ALA A 2 9.29 -60.47 -86.80
CA ALA A 2 10.63 -59.89 -86.55
C ALA A 2 10.76 -58.35 -86.71
N SER A 3 10.65 -57.55 -85.64
CA SER A 3 11.67 -57.26 -84.59
C SER A 3 12.62 -56.12 -84.96
N GLY A 4 12.64 -55.05 -84.14
CA GLY A 4 13.65 -53.98 -84.25
C GLY A 4 13.43 -52.88 -83.22
N LEU A 5 13.99 -53.07 -82.03
CA LEU A 5 13.81 -52.26 -80.82
C LEU A 5 14.98 -51.25 -80.65
N ARG A 6 14.64 -50.04 -80.17
CA ARG A 6 15.39 -49.13 -79.27
C ARG A 6 16.62 -48.30 -79.73
N ARG A 7 16.38 -46.97 -79.64
CA ARG A 7 17.09 -45.89 -78.87
C ARG A 7 18.61 -45.73 -79.01
N VAL A 8 19.03 -44.52 -79.40
CA VAL A 8 20.18 -43.80 -78.80
C VAL A 8 19.84 -42.30 -78.64
N TRP A 9 20.31 -41.77 -77.50
CA TRP A 9 20.24 -40.42 -76.96
C TRP A 9 21.04 -39.37 -77.75
N GLY A 10 20.68 -38.09 -77.59
CA GLY A 10 21.48 -36.96 -78.08
C GLY A 10 20.95 -35.61 -77.56
N MET A 11 21.11 -35.36 -76.26
CA MET A 11 20.98 -34.04 -75.65
C MET A 11 22.25 -33.22 -75.94
N THR A 12 22.11 -32.08 -76.61
CA THR A 12 22.99 -30.89 -76.50
C THR A 12 22.19 -29.71 -77.06
N SER A 13 21.46 -28.98 -76.22
CA SER A 13 21.90 -27.71 -75.63
C SER A 13 22.51 -26.74 -76.64
N LEU A 14 21.80 -25.64 -76.94
CA LEU A 14 22.27 -24.29 -76.61
C LEU A 14 21.25 -23.22 -77.05
N PHE A 15 20.65 -22.61 -76.03
CA PHE A 15 20.40 -21.17 -75.90
C PHE A 15 20.05 -20.35 -77.17
N THR A 16 18.80 -19.93 -77.26
CA THR A 16 18.48 -18.62 -77.85
C THR A 16 17.43 -17.93 -77.00
N VAL A 17 17.89 -16.87 -76.33
CA VAL A 17 17.11 -15.92 -75.53
C VAL A 17 16.29 -15.05 -76.47
N LEU A 18 14.96 -15.05 -76.34
CA LEU A 18 14.11 -13.96 -76.82
C LEU A 18 12.93 -13.70 -75.86
N LEU A 19 13.18 -12.71 -75.01
CA LEU A 19 12.27 -11.67 -74.50
C LEU A 19 10.74 -11.86 -74.55
N SER A 20 10.18 -11.82 -73.35
CA SER A 20 9.03 -10.98 -72.94
C SER A 20 7.68 -11.21 -73.62
N LYS A 21 6.71 -11.68 -72.81
CA LYS A 21 5.64 -10.80 -72.29
C LYS A 21 4.77 -11.53 -71.24
N ARG A 22 4.80 -10.96 -70.03
CA ARG A 22 3.69 -10.81 -69.08
C ARG A 22 3.21 -12.05 -68.31
N PHE A 23 3.99 -12.40 -67.29
CA PHE A 23 3.44 -12.67 -65.95
C PHE A 23 4.15 -11.77 -64.95
N ALA A 24 3.72 -10.51 -64.88
CA ALA A 24 4.03 -9.61 -63.77
C ALA A 24 2.72 -9.35 -63.03
N GLY A 25 2.24 -10.39 -62.35
CA GLY A 25 1.30 -10.22 -61.26
C GLY A 25 1.99 -9.44 -60.16
N ARG A 26 1.44 -8.26 -59.88
CA ARG A 26 1.66 -7.39 -58.70
C ARG A 26 2.60 -7.97 -57.64
N GLN A 27 3.80 -7.44 -57.56
CA GLN A 27 4.55 -7.40 -56.31
C GLN A 27 5.08 -5.98 -56.12
N SER A 28 4.15 -5.06 -55.80
CA SER A 28 4.52 -3.93 -54.97
C SER A 28 4.72 -4.50 -53.57
N ALA A 29 5.95 -4.93 -53.28
CA ALA A 29 6.35 -5.30 -51.93
C ALA A 29 6.30 -4.03 -51.08
N SER A 30 5.14 -3.86 -50.43
CA SER A 30 4.98 -3.31 -49.09
C SER A 30 6.17 -2.47 -48.59
N ARG A 31 6.16 -1.17 -48.90
CA ARG A 31 6.88 -0.16 -48.11
C ARG A 31 6.19 0.12 -46.76
N TRP A 32 5.33 -0.79 -46.30
CA TRP A 32 4.40 -0.63 -45.18
C TRP A 32 4.92 -1.30 -43.90
N ASP A 33 5.87 -2.22 -43.99
CA ASP A 33 6.40 -2.96 -42.83
C ASP A 33 7.42 -2.15 -42.00
N SER A 34 8.12 -1.18 -42.59
CA SER A 34 9.21 -0.45 -41.92
C SER A 34 8.74 0.58 -40.86
N GLY A 35 7.48 1.05 -40.95
CA GLY A 35 6.88 1.97 -39.97
C GLY A 35 6.09 1.26 -38.86
N GLN A 36 5.78 -0.02 -39.03
CA GLN A 36 4.94 -0.79 -38.12
C GLN A 36 5.61 -1.02 -36.76
N SER A 37 6.92 -1.31 -36.76
CA SER A 37 7.67 -1.51 -35.52
C SER A 37 7.76 -0.24 -34.65
N LEU A 38 7.82 0.93 -35.29
CA LEU A 38 7.90 2.22 -34.59
C LEU A 38 6.55 2.55 -33.91
N ILE A 39 5.43 2.31 -34.60
CA ILE A 39 4.11 2.56 -34.00
C ILE A 39 3.74 1.53 -32.94
N GLU A 40 4.11 0.26 -33.13
CA GLU A 40 3.92 -0.79 -32.13
C GLU A 40 4.72 -0.50 -30.85
N THR A 41 5.97 -0.05 -30.99
CA THR A 41 6.79 0.36 -29.84
C THR A 41 6.23 1.64 -29.19
N ALA A 42 5.74 2.59 -29.99
CA ALA A 42 5.15 3.84 -29.50
C ALA A 42 3.89 3.63 -28.65
N PHE A 43 3.14 2.55 -28.86
CA PHE A 43 1.97 2.20 -28.05
C PHE A 43 2.25 1.17 -26.94
N THR A 44 3.21 0.27 -27.12
CA THR A 44 3.54 -0.74 -26.09
C THR A 44 4.29 -0.14 -24.90
N ILE A 45 5.24 0.79 -25.12
CA ILE A 45 5.97 1.46 -24.04
C ILE A 45 5.04 2.19 -23.06
N PRO A 46 4.11 3.07 -23.49
CA PRO A 46 3.22 3.76 -22.56
C PRO A 46 2.27 2.79 -21.83
N PHE A 47 1.87 1.70 -22.47
CA PHE A 47 1.04 0.67 -21.83
C PHE A 47 1.80 -0.10 -20.74
N LEU A 48 3.02 -0.54 -21.03
CA LEU A 48 3.89 -1.20 -20.05
C LEU A 48 4.25 -0.27 -18.88
N LEU A 49 4.50 1.01 -19.17
CA LEU A 49 4.74 2.02 -18.14
C LEU A 49 3.51 2.18 -17.24
N LEU A 50 2.30 2.24 -17.80
CA LEU A 50 1.06 2.34 -17.01
C LEU A 50 0.89 1.15 -16.06
N ILE A 51 1.18 -0.07 -16.54
CA ILE A 51 1.13 -1.28 -15.70
C ILE A 51 2.19 -1.21 -14.60
N ALA A 52 3.43 -0.84 -14.94
CA ALA A 52 4.52 -0.75 -13.97
C ALA A 52 4.22 0.30 -12.87
N LEU A 53 3.73 1.48 -13.23
CA LEU A 53 3.39 2.54 -12.27
C LEU A 53 2.23 2.13 -11.36
N ASN A 54 1.21 1.44 -11.89
CA ASN A 54 0.13 0.88 -11.07
C ASN A 54 0.63 -0.23 -10.15
N ALA A 55 1.51 -1.11 -10.64
CA ALA A 55 2.10 -2.17 -9.83
C ALA A 55 2.93 -1.61 -8.66
N ILE A 56 3.68 -0.53 -8.88
CA ILE A 56 4.43 0.16 -7.82
C ILE A 56 3.47 0.76 -6.78
N ASN A 57 2.43 1.46 -7.21
CA ASN A 57 1.43 2.03 -6.30
C ASN A 57 0.71 0.93 -5.49
N PHE A 58 0.41 -0.20 -6.13
CA PHE A 58 -0.19 -1.37 -5.47
C PHE A 58 0.78 -2.02 -4.47
N GLY A 59 2.06 -2.18 -4.81
CA GLY A 59 3.07 -2.67 -3.88
C GLY A 59 3.25 -1.76 -2.67
N TYR A 60 3.31 -0.45 -2.89
CA TYR A 60 3.39 0.55 -1.83
C TYR A 60 2.17 0.48 -0.89
N PHE A 61 0.99 0.29 -1.46
CA PHE A 61 -0.23 0.10 -0.68
C PHE A 61 -0.13 -1.08 0.31
N PHE A 62 0.32 -2.27 -0.12
CA PHE A 62 0.48 -3.40 0.82
C PHE A 62 1.58 -3.15 1.85
N PHE A 63 2.66 -2.50 1.45
CA PHE A 63 3.71 -2.11 2.40
C PHE A 63 3.13 -1.22 3.50
N THR A 64 2.34 -0.20 3.17
CA THR A 64 1.67 0.64 4.18
C THR A 64 0.66 -0.15 5.02
N ALA A 65 -0.13 -1.04 4.40
CA ALA A 65 -1.17 -1.80 5.08
C ALA A 65 -0.61 -2.79 6.12
N ILE A 66 0.53 -3.43 5.84
CA ILE A 66 1.17 -4.37 6.78
C ILE A 66 1.67 -3.62 8.02
N ASN A 67 2.37 -2.50 7.83
CA ASN A 67 2.87 -1.70 8.96
C ASN A 67 1.72 -1.13 9.80
N LEU A 68 0.64 -0.68 9.14
CA LEU A 68 -0.57 -0.20 9.83
C LEU A 68 -1.31 -1.30 10.60
N ALA A 69 -1.16 -2.57 10.20
CA ALA A 69 -1.75 -3.70 10.91
C ALA A 69 -0.96 -4.10 12.17
N ALA A 70 0.37 -3.93 12.15
CA ALA A 70 1.25 -4.26 13.27
C ALA A 70 1.27 -3.16 14.34
N ALA A 71 1.39 -1.90 13.94
CA ALA A 71 1.54 -0.75 14.85
C ALA A 71 0.52 -0.68 16.02
N PRO A 72 -0.81 -0.73 15.79
CA PRO A 72 -1.77 -0.64 16.90
C PRO A 72 -1.74 -1.87 17.81
N ARG A 73 -1.28 -3.03 17.30
CA ARG A 73 -1.13 -4.24 18.12
C ARG A 73 0.01 -4.09 19.10
N ASP A 74 1.18 -3.67 18.62
CA ASP A 74 2.37 -3.52 19.46
C ASP A 74 2.17 -2.38 20.47
N ALA A 75 1.51 -1.30 20.04
CA ALA A 75 1.15 -0.18 20.91
C ALA A 75 0.16 -0.55 22.02
N VAL A 76 -0.92 -1.29 21.71
CA VAL A 76 -1.88 -1.68 22.75
C VAL A 76 -1.28 -2.72 23.69
N GLU A 77 -0.40 -3.61 23.20
CA GLU A 77 0.34 -4.54 24.05
C GLU A 77 1.23 -3.77 25.04
N TYR A 78 1.97 -2.78 24.56
CA TYR A 78 2.74 -1.90 25.42
C TYR A 78 1.86 -1.20 26.47
N SER A 79 0.67 -0.73 26.08
CA SER A 79 -0.25 -0.03 26.99
C SER A 79 -0.70 -0.88 28.20
N VAL A 80 -0.72 -2.21 28.07
CA VAL A 80 -1.17 -3.13 29.13
C VAL A 80 -0.03 -3.75 29.94
N GLN A 81 1.24 -3.61 29.51
CA GLN A 81 2.39 -4.25 30.14
C GLN A 81 2.78 -3.70 31.54
N GLY A 82 2.21 -2.55 31.93
CA GLY A 82 2.39 -1.87 33.23
C GLY A 82 3.31 -2.53 34.26
N PHE A 83 2.74 -3.21 35.25
CA PHE A 83 3.46 -3.73 36.42
C PHE A 83 4.22 -5.05 36.19
N GLN A 84 4.42 -5.48 34.94
CA GLN A 84 5.03 -6.79 34.65
C GLN A 84 6.56 -6.79 34.79
N THR A 85 7.21 -5.63 34.96
CA THR A 85 8.66 -5.53 35.20
C THR A 85 8.99 -4.77 36.50
N PRO A 86 10.04 -5.15 37.25
CA PRO A 86 10.42 -4.50 38.52
C PRO A 86 10.75 -3.00 38.40
N GLY A 87 11.03 -2.50 37.19
CA GLY A 87 11.36 -1.10 36.91
C GLY A 87 10.17 -0.25 36.48
N GLN A 88 9.02 -0.84 36.16
CA GLN A 88 7.86 -0.13 35.63
C GLN A 88 6.74 -0.04 36.67
N LEU A 89 6.75 1.08 37.39
CA LEU A 89 5.85 1.35 38.52
C LEU A 89 4.50 1.96 38.10
N THR A 90 4.31 2.21 36.81
CA THR A 90 3.09 2.82 36.27
C THR A 90 2.81 2.29 34.86
N LEU A 91 1.54 2.27 34.48
CA LEU A 91 1.14 1.95 33.10
C LEU A 91 1.57 3.05 32.13
N PRO A 92 1.98 2.72 30.89
CA PRO A 92 2.39 3.72 29.91
C PRO A 92 1.29 4.73 29.61
N ALA A 93 1.63 6.00 29.69
CA ALA A 93 0.71 7.08 29.36
C ALA A 93 0.39 7.10 27.86
N ALA A 94 -0.77 7.66 27.51
CA ALA A 94 -1.20 7.81 26.13
C ALA A 94 -0.27 8.70 25.28
N GLY A 95 0.32 9.73 25.89
CA GLY A 95 1.14 10.73 25.20
C GLY A 95 2.29 11.27 26.05
N PRO A 96 3.04 12.26 25.54
CA PRO A 96 2.68 13.17 24.44
C PRO A 96 2.75 12.54 23.04
N ALA A 97 1.95 13.08 22.12
CA ALA A 97 2.03 12.71 20.71
C ALA A 97 3.38 13.09 20.13
N CYS A 98 3.96 12.18 19.36
CA CYS A 98 4.99 12.49 18.39
C CYS A 98 6.20 13.22 18.97
N SER A 99 6.64 12.87 20.19
CA SER A 99 7.90 13.40 20.71
C SER A 99 9.08 12.72 20.01
N SER A 100 9.97 13.50 19.39
CA SER A 100 11.29 13.04 18.92
C SER A 100 12.28 12.77 20.07
N ASP A 101 11.75 12.65 21.30
CA ASP A 101 12.51 12.47 22.52
C ASP A 101 12.57 10.97 22.82
N PRO A 102 13.71 10.29 22.58
CA PRO A 102 13.84 8.85 22.79
C PRO A 102 13.71 8.45 24.25
N THR A 103 13.64 9.41 25.19
CA THR A 103 13.46 9.16 26.62
C THR A 103 11.99 9.17 27.05
N ARG A 104 11.06 9.58 26.17
CA ARG A 104 9.60 9.60 26.42
C ARG A 104 8.88 8.57 25.55
N SER A 105 8.96 7.30 25.94
CA SER A 105 8.13 6.26 25.34
C SER A 105 6.67 6.41 25.81
N SER A 106 5.77 6.68 24.87
CA SER A 106 4.32 6.65 25.09
C SER A 106 3.65 5.75 24.05
N VAL A 107 2.42 5.34 24.32
CA VAL A 107 1.67 4.46 23.41
C VAL A 107 1.49 5.12 22.04
N SER A 108 1.23 6.44 22.01
CA SER A 108 1.07 7.16 20.75
C SER A 108 2.39 7.32 19.98
N THR A 109 3.52 7.62 20.65
CA THR A 109 4.82 7.71 19.96
C THR A 109 5.23 6.39 19.33
N LEU A 110 5.05 5.27 20.03
CA LEU A 110 5.33 3.94 19.47
C LEU A 110 4.47 3.67 18.22
N THR A 111 3.16 3.95 18.33
CA THR A 111 2.24 3.80 17.19
C THR A 111 2.69 4.65 15.99
N TYR A 112 3.17 5.87 16.24
CA TYR A 112 3.66 6.74 15.18
C TYR A 112 5.01 6.29 14.62
N ASP A 113 5.96 5.83 15.43
CA ASP A 113 7.26 5.36 14.93
C ASP A 113 7.11 4.13 14.02
N ASP A 114 6.24 3.18 14.40
CA ASP A 114 5.95 1.99 13.60
C ASP A 114 5.26 2.33 12.26
N VAL A 115 4.55 3.45 12.20
CA VAL A 115 3.83 3.93 11.00
C VAL A 115 4.67 4.92 10.19
N THR A 116 5.57 5.68 10.82
CA THR A 116 6.40 6.73 10.19
C THR A 116 7.75 6.22 9.70
N GLY A 117 8.22 5.05 10.15
CA GLY A 117 9.29 4.30 9.47
C GLY A 117 8.99 3.99 7.99
N VAL A 118 7.73 4.19 7.57
CA VAL A 118 7.19 4.02 6.22
C VAL A 118 6.89 5.36 5.51
N LEU A 119 6.84 6.48 6.24
CA LEU A 119 6.25 7.75 5.79
C LEU A 119 7.15 8.92 6.17
N SER A 120 7.82 9.52 5.18
CA SER A 120 8.60 10.73 5.40
C SER A 120 7.74 11.84 6.00
N ASN A 121 8.28 12.43 7.08
CA ASN A 121 7.77 13.61 7.77
C ASN A 121 7.33 14.68 6.77
N SER A 122 6.02 14.86 6.62
CA SER A 122 5.49 15.97 5.85
C SER A 122 5.62 17.26 6.66
N SER A 123 6.77 17.93 6.45
CA SER A 123 6.95 19.38 6.46
C SER A 123 5.95 20.17 7.32
N GLY A 124 6.32 20.39 8.57
CA GLY A 124 5.61 21.27 9.49
C GLY A 124 6.20 21.13 10.88
N SER A 125 6.27 22.22 11.63
CA SER A 125 6.69 22.28 13.05
C SER A 125 5.77 21.52 14.01
N THR A 126 4.88 20.68 13.50
CA THR A 126 3.98 19.82 14.27
C THR A 126 4.58 18.43 14.23
N ALA A 127 4.92 17.91 15.41
CA ALA A 127 5.68 16.68 15.49
C ALA A 127 4.91 15.44 14.94
N CYS A 128 3.60 15.57 14.69
CA CYS A 128 2.76 14.52 14.13
C CYS A 128 2.50 14.66 12.62
N PRO A 129 2.49 13.55 11.86
CA PRO A 129 2.17 13.58 10.44
C PRO A 129 0.70 13.97 10.19
N ASN A 130 0.46 14.89 9.25
CA ASN A 130 -0.90 15.38 8.90
C ASN A 130 -1.79 14.39 8.12
N ILE A 131 -1.44 13.11 8.16
CA ILE A 131 -2.03 12.05 7.35
C ILE A 131 -2.51 10.86 8.20
N ALA A 132 -2.29 10.93 9.51
CA ALA A 132 -2.64 9.91 10.47
C ALA A 132 -3.27 10.53 11.72
N LEU A 133 -4.34 9.89 12.21
CA LEU A 133 -4.95 10.13 13.51
C LEU A 133 -4.80 8.87 14.35
N VAL A 134 -4.23 9.01 15.53
CA VAL A 134 -4.08 7.93 16.51
C VAL A 134 -4.94 8.25 17.71
N ARG A 135 -5.83 7.34 18.11
CA ARG A 135 -6.55 7.40 19.38
C ARG A 135 -5.98 6.34 20.30
N VAL A 136 -5.65 6.74 21.53
CA VAL A 136 -5.21 5.83 22.58
C VAL A 136 -6.16 5.95 23.77
N CYS A 137 -6.67 4.81 24.22
CA CYS A 137 -7.49 4.68 25.41
C CYS A 137 -6.71 3.90 26.47
N THR A 138 -6.45 4.56 27.60
CA THR A 138 -5.69 4.01 28.72
C THR A 138 -6.19 4.61 30.03
N SER A 139 -6.09 3.86 31.12
CA SER A 139 -6.40 4.36 32.47
C SER A 139 -5.30 5.24 33.06
N SER A 140 -4.12 5.31 32.45
CA SER A 140 -2.95 5.98 33.01
C SER A 140 -2.68 7.36 32.40
N GLY A 141 -1.83 8.14 33.07
CA GLY A 141 -1.47 9.49 32.64
C GLY A 141 -2.66 10.46 32.72
N THR A 142 -2.87 11.23 31.65
CA THR A 142 -3.91 12.26 31.57
C THR A 142 -5.28 11.74 31.16
N SER A 143 -5.38 10.48 30.73
CA SER A 143 -6.64 9.91 30.21
C SER A 143 -7.53 9.45 31.37
N GLY A 144 -7.05 8.56 32.24
CA GLY A 144 -7.85 8.10 33.38
C GLY A 144 -9.02 7.19 32.98
N THR A 145 -9.97 7.00 33.88
CA THR A 145 -11.21 6.25 33.63
C THR A 145 -12.43 7.10 33.92
N SER A 146 -13.54 6.79 33.27
CA SER A 146 -14.84 7.42 33.51
C SER A 146 -15.89 6.35 33.81
N GLY A 147 -16.89 6.70 34.62
CA GLY A 147 -17.91 5.77 35.09
C GLY A 147 -17.50 5.03 36.37
N GLY A 148 -18.25 3.98 36.72
CA GLY A 148 -17.99 3.15 37.91
C GLY A 148 -18.61 1.76 37.79
N GLY A 149 -18.05 0.79 38.51
CA GLY A 149 -18.48 -0.60 38.43
C GLY A 149 -18.37 -1.16 37.01
N ALA A 150 -19.39 -1.90 36.57
CA ALA A 150 -19.46 -2.51 35.23
C ALA A 150 -19.59 -1.50 34.07
N SER A 151 -19.75 -0.20 34.35
CA SER A 151 -19.76 0.87 33.34
C SER A 151 -18.46 1.67 33.32
N GLN A 152 -17.44 1.26 34.09
CA GLN A 152 -16.15 1.93 34.06
C GLN A 152 -15.45 1.65 32.72
N ALA A 153 -15.05 2.72 32.04
CA ALA A 153 -14.37 2.68 30.76
C ALA A 153 -13.08 3.52 30.80
N THR A 154 -12.10 3.14 30.01
CA THR A 154 -10.88 3.94 29.83
C THR A 154 -11.19 5.15 28.96
N ASN A 155 -10.66 6.30 29.35
CA ASN A 155 -10.77 7.51 28.54
C ASN A 155 -9.76 7.44 27.39
N CYS A 156 -10.12 8.07 26.29
CA CYS A 156 -9.31 8.12 25.10
C CYS A 156 -8.80 9.54 24.84
N THR A 157 -7.55 9.62 24.41
CA THR A 157 -6.95 10.84 23.88
C THR A 157 -6.59 10.63 22.42
N GLN A 158 -6.79 11.68 21.62
CA GLN A 158 -6.50 11.67 20.19
C GLN A 158 -5.26 12.49 19.92
N PHE A 159 -4.47 12.00 18.98
CA PHE A 159 -3.19 12.57 18.59
C PHE A 159 -3.14 12.64 17.07
N GLY A 160 -2.46 13.67 16.54
CA GLY A 160 -2.39 13.92 15.10
C GLY A 160 -3.63 14.63 14.56
N THR A 161 -3.80 14.58 13.25
CA THR A 161 -4.92 15.22 12.55
C THR A 161 -5.74 14.19 11.78
N ALA A 162 -7.06 14.28 11.94
CA ALA A 162 -7.99 13.40 11.24
C ALA A 162 -7.88 13.60 9.72
N PRO A 163 -7.54 12.55 8.93
CA PRO A 163 -7.58 12.68 7.49
C PRO A 163 -9.01 12.91 6.99
N PRO A 164 -9.19 13.49 5.79
CA PRO A 164 -10.52 13.66 5.19
C PRO A 164 -11.29 12.34 5.13
N GLY A 165 -12.52 12.34 5.66
CA GLY A 165 -13.37 11.14 5.70
C GLY A 165 -13.04 10.16 6.84
N ALA A 166 -12.19 10.53 7.80
CA ALA A 166 -11.98 9.75 9.01
C ALA A 166 -13.29 9.59 9.81
N PRO A 167 -13.55 8.40 10.39
CA PRO A 167 -14.65 8.24 11.31
C PRO A 167 -14.43 9.07 12.58
N SER A 168 -15.51 9.53 13.21
CA SER A 168 -15.44 10.10 14.55
C SER A 168 -15.04 9.01 15.53
N LEU A 169 -13.90 9.20 16.20
CA LEU A 169 -13.46 8.32 17.26
C LEU A 169 -14.01 8.87 18.60
N GLY A 170 -14.77 8.06 19.34
CA GLY A 170 -15.33 8.44 20.64
C GLY A 170 -14.28 8.75 21.72
N ALA A 171 -14.71 9.41 22.80
CA ALA A 171 -13.85 9.86 23.91
C ALA A 171 -13.54 8.78 24.95
N THR A 172 -14.20 7.62 24.89
CA THR A 172 -13.98 6.48 25.78
C THR A 172 -13.93 5.17 24.99
N ALA A 173 -13.21 4.19 25.52
CA ALA A 173 -13.31 2.82 25.03
C ALA A 173 -14.72 2.26 25.36
N PRO A 174 -15.17 1.21 24.67
CA PRO A 174 -16.33 0.45 25.10
C PRO A 174 -16.14 -0.03 26.56
N ALA A 175 -17.19 0.06 27.38
CA ALA A 175 -17.15 -0.45 28.75
C ALA A 175 -16.95 -1.97 28.74
N ASP A 176 -16.05 -2.47 29.59
CA ASP A 176 -15.85 -3.91 29.75
C ASP A 176 -16.82 -4.47 30.79
N PRO A 177 -17.50 -5.61 30.52
CA PRO A 177 -18.43 -6.21 31.47
C PRO A 177 -17.77 -6.70 32.77
N GLU A 178 -16.45 -6.86 32.81
CA GLU A 178 -15.68 -7.30 33.98
C GLU A 178 -14.99 -6.14 34.71
N ALA A 179 -15.33 -4.89 34.37
CA ALA A 179 -14.91 -3.72 35.13
C ALA A 179 -15.52 -3.73 36.55
N PRO A 180 -14.78 -3.31 37.60
CA PRO A 180 -13.52 -2.56 37.57
C PRO A 180 -12.24 -3.42 37.58
N ASN A 181 -12.36 -4.74 37.61
CA ASN A 181 -11.20 -5.65 37.72
C ASN A 181 -10.38 -5.68 36.42
N PHE A 182 -11.07 -5.68 35.28
CA PHE A 182 -10.45 -5.54 33.98
C PHE A 182 -10.95 -4.28 33.30
N LEU A 183 -10.02 -3.52 32.74
CA LEU A 183 -10.32 -2.35 31.93
C LEU A 183 -9.87 -2.64 30.50
N LEU A 184 -10.61 -2.10 29.53
CA LEU A 184 -10.26 -2.26 28.13
C LEU A 184 -9.34 -1.12 27.69
N ASN A 185 -8.10 -1.42 27.33
CA ASN A 185 -7.25 -0.48 26.62
C ASN A 185 -7.44 -0.67 25.12
N GLN A 186 -7.37 0.43 24.39
CA GLN A 186 -7.65 0.43 22.96
C GLN A 186 -6.75 1.42 22.23
N VAL A 187 -6.23 1.01 21.08
CA VAL A 187 -5.51 1.88 20.16
C VAL A 187 -6.18 1.80 18.80
N ASP A 188 -6.51 2.96 18.26
CA ASP A 188 -7.04 3.11 16.91
C ASP A 188 -6.12 3.99 16.09
N ILE A 189 -5.98 3.61 14.83
CA ILE A 189 -5.27 4.42 13.86
C ILE A 189 -6.13 4.58 12.62
N VAL A 190 -6.30 5.84 12.22
CA VAL A 190 -6.90 6.22 10.94
C VAL A 190 -5.80 6.82 10.09
N TYR A 191 -5.50 6.19 8.95
CA TYR A 191 -4.44 6.62 8.04
C TYR A 191 -4.98 6.81 6.63
N GLN A 192 -4.56 7.88 5.96
CA GLN A 192 -4.87 8.09 4.55
C GLN A 192 -3.68 7.73 3.66
N VAL A 193 -3.79 6.59 2.96
CA VAL A 193 -2.80 6.15 1.97
C VAL A 193 -2.92 7.03 0.73
N LYS A 194 -1.87 7.81 0.48
CA LYS A 194 -1.68 8.51 -0.80
C LYS A 194 -0.81 7.65 -1.70
N PRO A 195 -1.19 7.45 -2.98
CA PRO A 195 -0.33 6.71 -3.91
C PRO A 195 1.03 7.41 -4.03
N LEU A 196 2.08 6.62 -4.16
CA LEU A 196 3.44 7.14 -4.32
C LEU A 196 3.56 8.04 -5.55
N ILE A 197 2.86 7.67 -6.61
CA ILE A 197 2.79 8.43 -7.87
C ILE A 197 1.34 8.89 -8.05
N PRO A 198 0.99 10.10 -7.58
CA PRO A 198 -0.34 10.66 -7.79
C PRO A 198 -0.49 11.12 -9.24
N GLY A 199 -1.60 10.76 -9.88
CA GLY A 199 -1.87 11.27 -11.22
C GLY A 199 -2.90 10.46 -12.00
N ARG A 200 -3.13 10.94 -13.22
CA ARG A 200 -3.93 10.26 -14.23
C ARG A 200 -3.09 10.13 -15.49
N PHE A 201 -3.04 8.93 -16.06
CA PHE A 201 -2.41 8.68 -17.36
C PHE A 201 -3.52 8.36 -18.35
N PHE A 202 -3.62 9.13 -19.45
CA PHE A 202 -4.65 8.95 -20.49
C PHE A 202 -6.09 8.93 -19.94
N GLY A 203 -6.39 9.74 -18.92
CA GLY A 203 -7.70 9.78 -18.27
C GLY A 203 -7.98 8.63 -17.29
N ILE A 204 -7.10 7.61 -17.24
CA ILE A 204 -7.16 6.51 -16.26
C ILE A 204 -6.49 7.00 -14.98
N THR A 205 -7.22 6.93 -13.87
CA THR A 205 -6.70 7.32 -12.55
C THR A 205 -5.82 6.20 -12.05
N LEU A 206 -4.56 6.52 -11.72
CA LEU A 206 -3.72 5.62 -10.92
C LEU A 206 -4.39 5.42 -9.55
N LEU A 207 -4.13 4.28 -8.90
CA LEU A 207 -4.73 3.89 -7.61
C LEU A 207 -5.15 5.09 -6.74
N PRO A 208 -6.46 5.28 -6.44
CA PRO A 208 -6.93 6.48 -5.75
C PRO A 208 -6.51 6.48 -4.27
N THR A 209 -6.65 7.64 -3.64
CA THR A 209 -6.42 7.79 -2.20
C THR A 209 -7.46 7.00 -1.40
N PHE A 210 -7.01 6.21 -0.43
CA PHE A 210 -7.87 5.41 0.45
C PHE A 210 -7.61 5.71 1.92
N THR A 211 -8.66 5.65 2.74
CA THR A 211 -8.56 5.82 4.19
C THR A 211 -8.69 4.46 4.86
N PHE A 212 -7.72 4.11 5.69
CA PHE A 212 -7.68 2.92 6.51
C PHE A 212 -8.03 3.26 7.94
N HIS A 213 -8.82 2.40 8.56
CA HIS A 213 -9.06 2.42 10.00
C HIS A 213 -8.73 1.04 10.57
N ARG A 214 -7.87 1.01 11.57
CA ARG A 214 -7.52 -0.20 12.31
C ARG A 214 -7.66 0.07 13.80
N GLN A 215 -8.34 -0.86 14.47
CA GLN A 215 -8.60 -0.83 15.91
C GLN A 215 -8.07 -2.12 16.52
N VAL A 216 -7.38 -2.01 17.65
CA VAL A 216 -6.99 -3.15 18.48
C VAL A 216 -7.26 -2.80 19.94
N SER A 217 -7.80 -3.75 20.69
CA SER A 217 -8.10 -3.59 22.12
C SER A 217 -7.57 -4.78 22.91
N MET A 218 -7.06 -4.53 24.11
CA MET A 218 -6.60 -5.54 25.05
C MET A 218 -7.10 -5.22 26.46
N ARG A 219 -7.33 -6.28 27.24
CA ARG A 219 -7.72 -6.14 28.65
C ARG A 219 -6.48 -5.96 29.50
N GLN A 220 -6.48 -4.91 30.32
CA GLN A 220 -5.51 -4.71 31.38
C GLN A 220 -6.09 -5.14 32.73
N LEU A 221 -5.23 -5.63 33.61
CA LEU A 221 -5.53 -5.77 35.02
C LEU A 221 -5.43 -4.39 35.69
N ASN A 222 -6.45 -4.01 36.45
CA ASN A 222 -6.47 -2.78 37.24
C ASN A 222 -6.03 -3.03 38.69
#